data_AF-A0A9R1Q5H9-F1
#
_entry.id   AF-A0A9R1Q5H9-F1
#
_cell.length_a   1.000
_cell.length_b   1.000
_cell.length_c   1.000
_cell.angle_alpha   90.00
_cell.angle_beta   90.00
_cell.angle_gamma   90.00
#
_symmetry.space_group_name_H-M   'P 1'
#
loop_
_entity.id
_entity.type
_entity.pdbx_description
1 polymer ?
#
loop_
_entity_poly.entity_id
_entity_poly.type
_entity_poly.pdbx_seq_one_letter_code
_entity_poly.pdbx_strand_id
1 'polypeptide(L)'
;MGSIPARSGLVTAFDELPPFHPLNDDDVRSYLHKAVDFISDYYKSVESMPVLPSVKPGYLRDELGASPPVHPAPFDIAMKELRASVVPGMTHWASPNFFAFFPATNSAAAIAGDLIASAMNTVGFTWQAAPAATEMEVLALDWLAQLLRLPRSFMNRTGASRGTGGSVILGTTSEAMLVTLAAAPPFPPGQRLTTASTR
;
A
#
# COMPACT_ATOMS: atom_id res chain seq x y z
N MET A 1 -58.65 -2.03 -19.33
CA MET A 1 -57.35 -1.73 -18.71
C MET A 1 -56.77 -3.05 -18.24
N GLY A 2 -55.87 -3.63 -19.03
CA GLY A 2 -55.29 -4.96 -18.77
C GLY A 2 -54.13 -4.88 -17.79
N SER A 3 -54.21 -5.68 -16.73
CA SER A 3 -53.15 -5.91 -15.74
C SER A 3 -51.98 -6.70 -16.36
N ILE A 4 -50.77 -6.17 -16.26
CA ILE A 4 -49.54 -6.87 -16.62
C ILE A 4 -49.22 -7.90 -15.52
N PRO A 5 -49.03 -9.19 -15.85
CA PRO A 5 -48.68 -10.20 -14.84
C PRO A 5 -47.22 -10.03 -14.40
N ALA A 6 -46.99 -10.02 -13.09
CA ALA A 6 -45.66 -10.05 -12.51
C ALA A 6 -44.97 -11.39 -12.88
N ARG A 7 -43.88 -11.34 -13.65
CA ARG A 7 -43.02 -12.49 -13.89
C ARG A 7 -42.33 -12.88 -12.58
N SER A 8 -42.82 -13.94 -11.92
CA SER A 8 -42.25 -14.53 -10.70
C SER A 8 -40.99 -15.39 -10.95
N GLY A 9 -40.34 -15.25 -12.10
CA GLY A 9 -39.27 -16.15 -12.55
C GLY A 9 -37.84 -15.63 -12.36
N LEU A 10 -37.65 -14.41 -11.86
CA LEU A 10 -36.31 -13.82 -11.71
C LEU A 10 -35.71 -13.99 -10.30
N VAL A 11 -36.54 -14.32 -9.30
CA VAL A 11 -36.12 -14.45 -7.90
C VAL A 11 -35.57 -15.85 -7.59
N THR A 12 -35.91 -16.87 -8.38
CA THR A 12 -35.53 -18.27 -8.09
C THR A 12 -34.12 -18.65 -8.53
N ALA A 13 -33.45 -17.86 -9.38
CA ALA A 13 -32.12 -18.19 -9.90
C ALA A 13 -30.96 -17.81 -8.96
N PHE A 14 -31.19 -16.96 -7.96
CA PHE A 14 -30.17 -16.57 -6.98
C PHE A 14 -30.07 -17.53 -5.79
N ASP A 15 -31.08 -18.38 -5.57
CA ASP A 15 -31.12 -19.35 -4.46
C ASP A 15 -30.37 -20.67 -4.77
N GLU A 16 -29.96 -20.91 -6.02
CA GLU A 16 -29.30 -22.16 -6.45
C GLU A 16 -27.77 -22.09 -6.47
N LEU A 17 -27.17 -20.91 -6.27
CA LEU A 17 -25.72 -20.78 -6.19
C LEU A 17 -25.26 -20.95 -4.74
N PRO A 18 -24.15 -21.68 -4.49
CA PRO A 18 -23.57 -21.71 -3.17
C PRO A 18 -23.28 -20.26 -2.71
N PRO A 19 -23.46 -19.95 -1.42
CA PRO A 19 -23.21 -18.61 -0.91
C PRO A 19 -21.79 -18.16 -1.27
N PHE A 20 -21.65 -16.91 -1.71
CA PHE A 20 -20.35 -16.34 -2.01
C PHE A 20 -19.65 -15.97 -0.70
N HIS A 21 -18.51 -16.63 -0.43
CA HIS A 21 -17.67 -16.36 0.73
C HIS A 21 -16.38 -15.64 0.27
N PRO A 22 -16.33 -14.30 0.24
CA PRO A 22 -15.16 -13.57 -0.24
C PRO A 22 -13.91 -13.79 0.62
N LEU A 23 -14.07 -14.23 1.86
CA LEU A 23 -12.99 -14.57 2.78
C LEU A 23 -13.17 -16.02 3.25
N ASN A 24 -12.70 -16.96 2.43
CA ASN A 24 -12.62 -18.39 2.73
C ASN A 24 -11.19 -18.72 3.21
N ASP A 25 -11.06 -19.48 4.29
CA ASP A 25 -9.79 -19.85 4.91
C ASP A 25 -8.91 -20.74 4.01
N ASP A 26 -9.50 -21.65 3.24
CA ASP A 26 -8.78 -22.47 2.26
C ASP A 26 -8.21 -21.61 1.12
N ASP A 27 -9.00 -20.63 0.64
CA ASP A 27 -8.56 -19.68 -0.38
C ASP A 27 -7.45 -18.77 0.15
N VAL A 28 -7.58 -18.26 1.38
CA VAL A 28 -6.53 -17.44 2.02
C VAL A 28 -5.21 -18.19 2.06
N ARG A 29 -5.20 -19.43 2.56
CA ARG A 29 -3.97 -20.23 2.61
C ARG A 29 -3.41 -20.47 1.21
N SER A 30 -4.24 -20.95 0.28
CA SER A 30 -3.83 -21.30 -1.08
C SER A 30 -3.26 -20.10 -1.84
N TYR A 31 -3.95 -18.96 -1.80
CA TYR A 31 -3.56 -17.77 -2.57
C TYR A 31 -2.32 -17.12 -1.98
N LEU A 32 -2.18 -17.07 -0.65
CA LEU A 32 -0.98 -16.53 -0.01
C LEU A 32 0.26 -17.37 -0.31
N HIS A 33 0.17 -18.71 -0.32
CA HIS A 33 1.30 -19.55 -0.74
C HIS A 33 1.71 -19.28 -2.20
N LYS A 34 0.74 -19.24 -3.13
CA LYS A 34 1.00 -18.93 -4.54
C LYS A 34 1.62 -17.54 -4.74
N ALA A 35 1.18 -16.55 -3.97
CA ALA A 35 1.72 -15.19 -4.01
C ALA A 35 3.17 -15.14 -3.49
N VAL A 36 3.45 -15.81 -2.37
CA VAL A 36 4.82 -15.89 -1.81
C VAL A 36 5.77 -16.59 -2.79
N ASP A 37 5.34 -17.69 -3.40
CA ASP A 37 6.14 -18.41 -4.41
C ASP A 37 6.42 -17.50 -5.63
N PHE A 38 5.40 -16.77 -6.11
CA PHE A 38 5.57 -15.78 -7.17
C PHE A 38 6.59 -14.70 -6.83
N ILE A 39 6.49 -14.10 -5.64
CA ILE A 39 7.41 -13.04 -5.19
C ILE A 39 8.84 -13.59 -5.11
N SER A 40 9.01 -14.79 -4.56
CA SER A 40 10.31 -15.47 -4.46
C SER A 40 10.93 -15.68 -5.85
N ASP A 41 10.16 -16.19 -6.81
CA ASP A 41 10.63 -16.42 -8.17
C ASP A 41 10.90 -15.12 -8.93
N TYR A 42 10.12 -14.07 -8.69
CA TYR A 42 10.38 -12.73 -9.23
C TYR A 42 11.74 -12.21 -8.78
N TYR A 43 12.06 -12.23 -7.49
CA TYR A 43 13.36 -11.76 -7.00
C TYR A 43 14.55 -12.59 -7.52
N LYS A 44 14.35 -13.89 -7.80
CA LYS A 44 15.40 -14.72 -8.44
C LYS A 44 15.63 -14.36 -9.91
N SER A 45 14.65 -13.78 -10.59
CA SER A 45 14.66 -13.58 -12.05
C SER A 45 14.70 -12.13 -12.49
N VAL A 46 14.42 -11.16 -11.62
CA VAL A 46 14.33 -9.73 -11.96
C VAL A 46 15.61 -9.16 -12.57
N GLU A 47 16.78 -9.70 -12.23
CA GLU A 47 18.06 -9.29 -12.83
C GLU A 47 18.17 -9.60 -14.32
N SER A 48 17.53 -10.68 -14.79
CA SER A 48 17.54 -11.07 -16.20
C SER A 48 16.46 -10.38 -17.04
N MET A 49 15.54 -9.65 -16.40
CA MET A 49 14.48 -8.90 -17.07
C MET A 49 14.96 -7.51 -17.51
N PRO A 50 14.46 -6.96 -18.63
CA PRO A 50 14.77 -5.59 -19.04
C PRO A 50 14.30 -4.58 -17.99
N VAL A 51 15.22 -3.77 -17.45
CA VAL A 51 14.91 -2.79 -16.39
C VAL A 51 13.76 -1.84 -16.77
N LEU A 52 13.76 -1.37 -18.02
CA LEU A 52 12.69 -0.57 -18.60
C LEU A 52 11.89 -1.41 -19.61
N PRO A 53 10.55 -1.35 -19.56
CA PRO A 53 9.70 -2.12 -20.45
C PRO A 53 9.65 -1.50 -21.85
N SER A 54 9.47 -2.34 -22.88
CA SER A 54 9.31 -1.90 -24.27
C SER A 54 7.82 -1.86 -24.69
N VAL A 55 6.99 -1.15 -23.94
CA VAL A 55 5.54 -1.05 -24.17
C VAL A 55 5.09 0.37 -24.51
N LYS A 56 3.89 0.52 -25.05
CA LYS A 56 3.28 1.82 -25.34
C LYS A 56 2.13 2.12 -24.36
N PRO A 57 1.81 3.41 -24.11
CA PRO A 57 0.63 3.76 -23.33
C PRO A 57 -0.63 3.09 -23.88
N GLY A 58 -1.41 2.47 -22.99
CA GLY A 58 -2.64 1.75 -23.34
C GLY A 58 -2.49 0.24 -23.55
N TYR A 59 -1.28 -0.32 -23.63
CA TYR A 59 -1.08 -1.74 -23.99
C TYR A 59 -1.86 -2.74 -23.12
N LEU A 60 -1.95 -2.53 -21.79
CA LEU A 60 -2.72 -3.42 -20.90
C LEU A 60 -4.21 -3.45 -21.24
N ARG A 61 -4.78 -2.35 -21.73
CA ARG A 61 -6.18 -2.31 -22.15
C ARG A 61 -6.42 -3.21 -23.36
N ASP A 62 -5.45 -3.27 -24.26
CA ASP A 62 -5.51 -4.11 -25.44
C ASP A 62 -5.30 -5.60 -25.08
N GLU A 63 -4.49 -5.89 -24.06
CA GLU A 63 -4.21 -7.26 -23.60
C GLU A 63 -5.28 -7.85 -22.67
N LEU A 64 -5.77 -7.09 -21.69
CA LEU A 64 -6.71 -7.55 -20.66
C LEU A 64 -8.18 -7.19 -20.98
N GLY A 65 -8.38 -6.36 -21.99
CA GLY A 65 -9.69 -5.85 -22.36
C GLY A 65 -10.06 -4.53 -21.67
N ALA A 66 -11.07 -3.86 -22.23
CA ALA A 66 -11.50 -2.53 -21.80
C ALA A 66 -12.60 -2.54 -20.72
N SER A 67 -13.21 -3.69 -20.48
CA SER A 67 -14.34 -3.86 -19.56
C SER A 67 -14.03 -4.95 -18.54
N PRO A 68 -14.54 -4.84 -17.30
CA PRO A 68 -14.34 -5.87 -16.29
C PRO A 68 -15.01 -7.20 -16.71
N PRO A 69 -14.47 -8.35 -16.25
CA PRO A 69 -15.09 -9.64 -16.51
C PRO A 69 -16.48 -9.75 -15.87
N VAL A 70 -17.44 -10.33 -16.59
CA VAL A 70 -18.83 -10.51 -16.12
C VAL A 70 -18.96 -11.73 -15.18
N HIS A 71 -18.02 -12.67 -15.27
CA HIS A 71 -18.01 -13.90 -14.50
C HIS A 71 -16.70 -14.02 -13.71
N PRO A 72 -16.72 -14.65 -12.53
CA PRO A 72 -15.51 -14.89 -11.76
C PRO A 72 -14.56 -15.79 -12.54
N ALA A 73 -13.27 -15.54 -12.37
CA ALA A 73 -12.20 -16.38 -12.89
C ALA A 73 -11.41 -16.99 -11.71
N PRO A 74 -10.89 -18.21 -11.84
CA PRO A 74 -9.99 -18.77 -10.85
C PRO A 74 -8.75 -17.89 -10.65
N PHE A 75 -8.22 -17.86 -9.42
CA PHE A 75 -7.02 -17.08 -9.08
C PHE A 75 -5.82 -17.38 -9.99
N ASP A 76 -5.68 -18.63 -10.46
CA ASP A 76 -4.61 -19.02 -11.38
C ASP A 76 -4.67 -18.32 -12.74
N ILE A 77 -5.85 -17.90 -13.19
CA ILE A 77 -6.01 -17.09 -14.40
C ILE A 77 -5.45 -15.69 -14.17
N ALA A 78 -5.79 -15.06 -13.03
CA ALA A 78 -5.25 -13.75 -12.68
C ALA A 78 -3.72 -13.79 -12.50
N MET A 79 -3.18 -14.85 -11.89
CA MET A 79 -1.73 -15.03 -11.76
C MET A 79 -1.04 -15.25 -13.12
N LYS A 80 -1.71 -15.93 -14.06
CA LYS A 80 -1.21 -16.08 -15.43
C LYS A 80 -1.17 -14.74 -16.17
N GLU A 81 -2.23 -13.95 -16.06
CA GLU A 81 -2.30 -12.61 -16.66
C GLU A 81 -1.29 -11.64 -16.03
N LEU A 82 -1.11 -11.70 -14.72
CA LEU A 82 -0.05 -10.96 -14.01
C LEU A 82 1.32 -11.26 -14.62
N ARG A 83 1.65 -12.53 -14.81
CA ARG A 83 2.94 -12.96 -15.38
C ARG A 83 3.10 -12.61 -16.86
N ALA A 84 2.03 -12.72 -17.65
CA ALA A 84 2.09 -12.57 -19.10
C ALA A 84 1.95 -11.11 -19.58
N SER A 85 1.12 -10.31 -18.91
CA SER A 85 0.75 -8.96 -19.35
C SER A 85 1.34 -7.87 -18.46
N VAL A 86 1.32 -8.07 -17.14
CA VAL A 86 1.73 -7.02 -16.20
C VAL A 86 3.25 -7.00 -16.03
N VAL A 87 3.85 -8.12 -15.62
CA VAL A 87 5.29 -8.20 -15.31
C VAL A 87 6.18 -7.68 -16.45
N PRO A 88 5.97 -8.04 -17.74
CA PRO A 88 6.80 -7.55 -18.84
C PRO A 88 6.68 -6.05 -19.11
N GLY A 89 5.60 -5.41 -18.65
CA GLY A 89 5.39 -3.96 -18.79
C GLY A 89 5.73 -3.17 -17.54
N MET A 90 6.26 -3.80 -16.49
CA MET A 90 6.76 -3.11 -15.32
C MET A 90 8.12 -2.48 -15.60
N THR A 91 8.36 -1.29 -15.05
CA THR A 91 9.73 -0.85 -14.77
C THR A 91 10.21 -1.60 -13.53
N HIS A 92 11.27 -2.39 -13.64
CA HIS A 92 11.74 -3.25 -12.55
C HIS A 92 12.64 -2.50 -11.57
N TRP A 93 12.03 -1.72 -10.66
CA TRP A 93 12.72 -0.99 -9.59
C TRP A 93 13.55 -1.90 -8.66
N ALA A 94 13.15 -3.17 -8.53
CA ALA A 94 13.87 -4.17 -7.74
C ALA A 94 15.08 -4.80 -8.47
N SER A 95 15.30 -4.46 -9.74
CA SER A 95 16.46 -4.96 -10.48
C SER A 95 17.75 -4.40 -9.86
N PRO A 96 18.82 -5.21 -9.70
CA PRO A 96 20.12 -4.71 -9.27
C PRO A 96 20.75 -3.72 -10.27
N ASN A 97 20.19 -3.65 -11.49
CA ASN A 97 20.63 -2.77 -12.56
C ASN A 97 19.77 -1.48 -12.70
N PHE A 98 18.87 -1.22 -11.74
CA PHE A 98 18.07 0.01 -11.73
C PHE A 98 18.80 1.15 -10.99
N PHE A 99 19.21 2.18 -11.75
CA PHE A 99 19.96 3.33 -11.23
C PHE A 99 19.27 4.69 -11.46
N ALA A 100 17.99 4.69 -11.83
CA ALA A 100 17.22 5.91 -11.99
C ALA A 100 16.68 6.42 -10.63
N PHE A 101 16.44 7.72 -10.52
CA PHE A 101 15.85 8.37 -9.33
C PHE A 101 16.59 8.04 -8.00
N PHE A 102 15.84 7.78 -6.93
CA PHE A 102 16.33 7.23 -5.67
C PHE A 102 15.78 5.82 -5.49
N PRO A 103 16.56 4.88 -4.92
CA PRO A 103 16.13 3.50 -4.78
C PRO A 103 14.96 3.38 -3.79
N ALA A 104 13.89 2.71 -4.22
CA ALA A 104 12.83 2.24 -3.34
C ALA A 104 13.27 0.93 -2.67
N THR A 105 14.10 1.03 -1.64
CA THR A 105 14.69 -0.13 -0.96
C THR A 105 13.63 -0.95 -0.23
N ASN A 106 13.82 -2.27 -0.21
CA ASN A 106 12.92 -3.20 0.48
C ASN A 106 13.71 -4.34 1.14
N SER A 107 13.08 -5.11 2.02
CA SER A 107 13.69 -6.26 2.69
C SER A 107 12.67 -7.38 2.89
N ALA A 108 13.14 -8.61 3.07
CA ALA A 108 12.27 -9.75 3.36
C ALA A 108 11.41 -9.53 4.63
N ALA A 109 11.98 -8.87 5.65
CA ALA A 109 11.26 -8.54 6.87
C ALA A 109 10.14 -7.51 6.64
N ALA A 110 10.39 -6.49 5.81
CA ALA A 110 9.38 -5.50 5.46
C ALA A 110 8.23 -6.11 4.65
N ILE A 111 8.53 -6.96 3.65
CA ILE A 111 7.51 -7.69 2.87
C ILE A 111 6.64 -8.56 3.79
N ALA A 112 7.25 -9.34 4.67
CA ALA A 112 6.51 -10.19 5.60
C ALA A 112 5.66 -9.37 6.59
N GLY A 113 6.21 -8.26 7.10
CA GLY A 113 5.49 -7.34 7.99
C GLY A 113 4.26 -6.72 7.32
N ASP A 114 4.42 -6.26 6.07
CA ASP A 114 3.33 -5.66 5.29
C ASP A 114 2.23 -6.67 4.94
N LEU A 115 2.63 -7.91 4.62
CA LEU A 115 1.69 -9.02 4.42
C LEU A 115 0.84 -9.28 5.68
N ILE A 116 1.49 -9.35 6.85
CA ILE A 116 0.80 -9.57 8.13
C ILE A 116 -0.12 -8.39 8.46
N ALA A 117 0.38 -7.15 8.33
CA ALA A 117 -0.39 -5.95 8.60
C ALA A 117 -1.64 -5.85 7.69
N SER A 118 -1.47 -6.14 6.41
CA SER A 118 -2.56 -6.18 5.43
C SER A 118 -3.60 -7.25 5.76
N ALA A 119 -3.16 -8.45 6.15
CA ALA A 119 -4.06 -9.54 6.54
C ALA A 119 -4.85 -9.23 7.83
N MET A 120 -4.25 -8.49 8.79
CA MET A 120 -4.93 -8.08 10.02
C MET A 120 -5.96 -6.96 9.81
N ASN A 121 -5.82 -6.16 8.74
CA ASN A 121 -6.78 -5.15 8.30
C ASN A 121 -7.29 -4.23 9.44
N THR A 122 -6.40 -3.75 10.30
CA THR A 122 -6.74 -2.92 11.45
C THR A 122 -6.82 -1.44 11.07
N VAL A 123 -7.82 -0.71 11.58
CA VAL A 123 -7.97 0.74 11.34
C VAL A 123 -7.66 1.53 12.62
N GLY A 124 -6.48 2.16 12.65
CA GLY A 124 -5.95 2.85 13.85
C GLY A 124 -6.26 4.34 13.95
N PHE A 125 -7.48 4.79 13.64
CA PHE A 125 -7.84 6.22 13.71
C PHE A 125 -7.97 6.76 15.14
N THR A 126 -8.12 5.87 16.12
CA THR A 126 -8.02 6.17 17.55
C THR A 126 -7.31 5.03 18.26
N TRP A 127 -6.77 5.31 19.44
CA TRP A 127 -6.18 4.28 20.29
C TRP A 127 -7.19 3.16 20.61
N GLN A 128 -8.45 3.48 20.89
CA GLN A 128 -9.48 2.46 21.17
C GLN A 128 -9.77 1.55 19.96
N ALA A 129 -9.63 2.06 18.73
CA ALA A 129 -9.89 1.28 17.53
C ALA A 129 -8.75 0.28 17.23
N ALA A 130 -7.50 0.64 17.51
CA ALA A 130 -6.36 -0.29 17.38
C ALA A 130 -5.23 0.06 18.38
N PRO A 131 -5.34 -0.40 19.65
CA PRO A 131 -4.38 -0.05 20.70
C PRO A 131 -2.96 -0.51 20.37
N ALA A 132 -2.80 -1.76 19.93
CA ALA A 132 -1.51 -2.34 19.61
C ALA A 132 -0.83 -1.63 18.43
N ALA A 133 -1.59 -1.24 17.40
CA ALA A 133 -1.05 -0.51 16.25
C ALA A 133 -0.51 0.85 16.69
N THR A 134 -1.28 1.59 17.51
CA THR A 134 -0.89 2.92 18.02
C THR A 134 0.35 2.82 18.90
N GLU A 135 0.40 1.87 19.84
CA GLU A 135 1.54 1.67 20.74
C GLU A 135 2.79 1.23 19.99
N MET A 136 2.64 0.36 18.97
CA MET A 136 3.76 -0.12 18.17
C MET A 136 4.37 0.99 17.32
N GLU A 137 3.55 1.85 16.72
CA GLU A 137 4.03 3.02 15.96
C GLU A 137 4.86 3.95 16.84
N VAL A 138 4.31 4.32 18.00
CA VAL A 138 5.00 5.19 18.99
C VAL A 138 6.34 4.59 19.39
N LEU A 139 6.39 3.30 19.70
CA LEU A 139 7.60 2.60 20.10
C LEU A 139 8.64 2.55 18.98
N ALA A 140 8.23 2.20 17.76
CA ALA A 140 9.12 2.10 16.60
C ALA A 140 9.73 3.46 16.24
N LEU A 141 8.95 4.54 16.30
CA LEU A 141 9.44 5.88 16.03
C LEU A 141 10.37 6.40 17.12
N ASP A 142 10.11 6.07 18.38
CA ASP A 142 11.02 6.41 19.47
C ASP A 142 12.34 5.63 19.35
N TRP A 143 12.33 4.38 18.90
CA TRP A 143 13.55 3.64 18.54
C TRP A 143 14.28 4.28 17.37
N LEU A 144 13.58 4.68 16.32
CA LEU A 144 14.16 5.36 15.17
C LEU A 144 14.81 6.70 15.57
N ALA A 145 14.13 7.50 16.37
CA ALA A 145 14.66 8.76 16.89
C ALA A 145 15.96 8.55 17.72
N GLN A 146 16.02 7.47 18.51
CA GLN A 146 17.23 7.10 19.25
C GLN A 146 18.37 6.66 18.33
N LEU A 147 18.08 5.84 17.30
CA LEU A 147 19.08 5.41 16.30
C LEU A 147 19.66 6.61 15.54
N LEU A 148 18.81 7.60 15.22
CA LEU A 148 19.21 8.86 14.59
C LEU A 148 19.83 9.87 15.57
N ARG A 149 19.89 9.55 16.86
CA ARG A 149 20.40 10.42 17.94
C ARG A 149 19.69 11.78 17.99
N LEU A 150 18.40 11.82 17.72
CA LEU A 150 17.61 13.04 17.81
C LEU A 150 17.42 13.48 19.27
N PRO A 151 17.29 14.79 19.53
CA PRO A 151 16.95 15.28 20.86
C PRO A 151 15.65 14.69 21.39
N ARG A 152 15.53 14.60 22.72
CA ARG A 152 14.31 14.09 23.41
C ARG A 152 13.05 14.89 23.06
N SER A 153 13.18 16.11 22.55
CA SER A 153 12.07 16.93 22.05
C SER A 153 11.38 16.37 20.80
N PHE A 154 11.91 15.32 20.16
CA PHE A 154 11.26 14.61 19.05
C PHE A 154 10.62 13.28 19.46
N MET A 155 10.84 12.85 20.70
CA MET A 155 10.35 11.55 21.20
C MET A 155 8.94 11.68 21.78
N ASN A 156 8.12 10.67 21.53
CA ASN A 156 6.77 10.55 22.10
C ASN A 156 6.82 10.20 23.59
N ARG A 157 7.76 9.33 23.98
CA ARG A 157 8.02 8.92 25.37
C ARG A 157 9.48 9.14 25.74
N THR A 158 9.73 9.48 27.01
CA THR A 158 11.07 9.59 27.58
C THR A 158 11.14 8.80 28.88
N GLY A 159 11.61 7.55 28.82
CA GLY A 159 11.54 6.65 29.97
C GLY A 159 10.09 6.36 30.38
N ALA A 160 9.74 6.58 31.65
CA ALA A 160 8.39 6.40 32.16
C ALA A 160 7.47 7.62 31.97
N SER A 161 7.99 8.76 31.47
CA SER A 161 7.22 9.99 31.29
C SER A 161 6.91 10.26 29.82
N ARG A 162 5.84 11.02 29.57
CA ARG A 162 5.56 11.56 28.23
C ARG A 162 6.71 12.47 27.79
N GLY A 163 7.12 12.35 26.52
CA GLY A 163 8.07 13.26 25.91
C GLY A 163 7.45 14.64 25.65
N THR A 164 8.28 15.61 25.26
CA THR A 164 7.83 16.97 24.95
C THR A 164 7.47 17.16 23.47
N GLY A 165 7.68 16.14 22.63
CA GLY A 165 7.29 16.16 21.22
C GLY A 165 6.54 14.89 20.83
N GLY A 166 6.67 14.53 19.56
CA GLY A 166 6.10 13.31 19.02
C GLY A 166 6.50 13.09 17.57
N SER A 167 6.13 11.92 17.07
CA SER A 167 6.39 11.47 15.71
C SER A 167 5.20 10.63 15.22
N VAL A 168 4.97 10.61 13.91
CA VAL A 168 3.89 9.85 13.27
C VAL A 168 4.39 9.27 11.96
N ILE A 169 3.91 8.08 11.56
CA ILE A 169 4.19 7.50 10.24
C ILE A 169 3.19 8.08 9.22
N LEU A 170 3.70 8.58 8.09
CA LEU A 170 2.89 9.11 6.99
C LEU A 170 3.29 8.43 5.67
N GLY A 171 2.39 8.46 4.68
CA GLY A 171 2.58 7.77 3.41
C GLY A 171 3.60 8.45 2.50
N THR A 172 3.69 9.78 2.54
CA THR A 172 4.62 10.54 1.68
C THR A 172 5.25 11.74 2.39
N THR A 173 6.40 12.18 1.87
CA THR A 173 7.03 13.43 2.30
C THR A 173 6.15 14.65 2.00
N SER A 174 5.39 14.64 0.89
CA SER A 174 4.49 15.75 0.54
C SER A 174 3.39 15.96 1.57
N GLU A 175 2.81 14.87 2.09
CA GLU A 175 1.83 14.93 3.19
C GLU A 175 2.47 15.46 4.48
N ALA A 176 3.66 14.98 4.83
CA ALA A 176 4.38 15.48 6.00
C ALA A 176 4.70 16.99 5.90
N MET A 177 5.12 17.45 4.72
CA MET A 177 5.33 18.88 4.44
C MET A 177 4.03 19.67 4.55
N LEU A 178 2.92 19.15 4.02
CA LEU A 178 1.62 19.81 4.12
C LEU A 178 1.17 19.95 5.58
N VAL A 179 1.28 18.88 6.37
CA VAL A 179 0.90 18.88 7.79
C VAL A 179 1.75 19.86 8.60
N THR A 180 3.07 19.89 8.36
CA THR A 180 3.98 20.81 9.05
C THR A 180 3.74 22.27 8.66
N LEU A 181 3.45 22.55 7.39
CA LEU A 181 3.08 23.89 6.93
C LEU A 181 1.74 24.35 7.50
N ALA A 182 0.75 23.46 7.58
CA ALA A 182 -0.56 23.76 8.16
C ALA A 182 -0.48 24.01 9.68
N ALA A 183 0.45 23.34 10.37
CA ALA A 183 0.68 23.52 11.80
C ALA A 183 1.54 24.75 12.14
N ALA A 184 2.22 25.35 11.15
CA ALA A 184 3.08 26.51 11.39
C ALA A 184 2.24 27.73 11.80
N PRO A 185 2.69 28.50 12.82
CA PRO A 185 1.98 29.71 13.21
C PRO A 185 1.99 30.74 12.06
N PRO A 186 0.95 31.58 11.94
CA PRO A 186 0.94 32.65 10.95
C PRO A 186 2.13 33.59 11.18
N PHE A 187 2.71 34.08 10.08
CA PHE A 187 3.77 35.07 10.16
C PHE A 187 3.30 36.30 10.96
N PRO A 188 4.11 36.79 11.92
CA PRO A 188 3.75 37.99 12.66
C PRO A 188 3.60 39.17 11.68
N PRO A 189 2.56 40.00 11.83
CA PRO A 189 2.35 41.14 10.96
C PRO A 189 3.55 42.09 11.03
N GLY A 190 4.19 42.34 9.88
CA GLY A 190 5.31 43.28 9.75
C GLY A 190 6.66 42.67 9.35
N GLN A 191 6.84 41.34 9.44
CA GLN A 191 8.04 40.68 8.90
C GLN A 191 7.79 40.23 7.47
N ARG A 192 8.06 41.11 6.49
CA ARG A 192 8.19 40.68 5.08
C ARG A 192 9.47 39.87 4.93
N LEU A 193 9.43 38.81 4.13
CA LEU A 193 10.60 38.12 3.61
C LEU A 193 11.48 39.17 2.89
N THR A 194 12.50 39.68 3.57
CA THR A 194 13.58 40.38 2.89
C THR A 194 14.28 39.34 2.05
N THR A 195 14.08 39.38 0.74
CA THR A 195 14.87 38.62 -0.22
C THR A 195 16.34 38.84 0.14
N ALA A 196 17.03 37.77 0.53
CA ALA A 196 18.45 37.83 0.81
C ALA A 196 19.16 38.28 -0.48
N SER A 197 19.53 39.56 -0.52
CA SER A 197 20.41 40.10 -1.54
C SER A 197 21.74 39.39 -1.38
N THR A 198 22.07 38.53 -2.34
CA THR A 198 23.40 37.99 -2.53
C THR A 198 24.42 39.14 -2.58
N ARG A 199 25.44 39.06 -1.73
CA ARG A 199 26.72 39.74 -1.89
C ARG A 199 27.79 38.67 -1.98
#